data_AF-A0AAX1CKD6-F1
#
_entry.id   AF-A0AAX1CKD6-F1
#
_cell.length_a   1.000
_cell.length_b   1.000
_cell.length_c   1.000
_cell.angle_alpha   90.00
_cell.angle_beta   90.00
_cell.angle_gamma   90.00
#
_symmetry.space_group_name_H-M   'P 1'
#
loop_
_entity.id
_entity.type
_entity.pdbx_description
1 polymer ?
#
loop_
_entity_poly.entity_id
_entity_poly.type
_entity_poly.pdbx_seq_one_letter_code
_entity_poly.pdbx_strand_id
1 'polypeptide(L)'
;MDCARARTPTEKTLCADAALYRLDDELGAAYARLRAAQQPGQNEALRQAQRGWLKQRDACGSDAECLRQRYDTRLAQLQAQQSRALAYRPDDIDRLALEDLRQAIEAARQSNPEFAVETVLAARSLKAEASAIHNERAADGDGPARLPAARPAGVTEDEWAAVLASDLESDAEEGSVSYLLLDLDGDGRRDLVLDSYIGGTGLFSEVSALRRDGDRFLPADLSGAPDAGASLYTINGRGANQSGDWIRLRDRVYAVYRVGAYGEDRLHLLRPLRRVGEVPTLTVRYRYELSVPRQQKNSDKGTVRTLDETLHAALTRAVAAVPADRAWGDAPSRKPLCPVPAGTAQDESGAYFGFGPGHYSYETVADVTVQAGPRCYVGRVVDWFGDYSAKSGLSAQIWIRDPAPGDRQESFDLHGRRRAVGVEAGIGPVVGDNGA
;
A
#
# COMPACT_ATOMS: atom_id res chain seq x y z
N MET A 1 16.47 22.51 28.43
CA MET A 1 16.40 22.85 29.89
C MET A 1 17.48 23.86 30.29
N ASP A 2 17.38 24.52 31.46
CA ASP A 2 18.46 25.39 31.98
C ASP A 2 19.42 24.59 32.89
N CYS A 3 20.62 24.30 32.38
CA CYS A 3 21.61 23.48 33.10
C CYS A 3 22.18 24.12 34.36
N ALA A 4 22.13 25.45 34.49
CA ALA A 4 22.52 26.12 35.73
C ALA A 4 21.56 25.81 36.89
N ARG A 5 20.37 25.28 36.59
CA ARG A 5 19.32 24.96 37.56
C ARG A 5 19.13 23.46 37.79
N ALA A 6 19.99 22.61 37.22
CA ALA A 6 19.90 21.16 37.36
C ALA A 6 20.11 20.71 38.82
N ARG A 7 19.12 20.00 39.38
CA ARG A 7 19.11 19.53 40.78
C ARG A 7 19.02 18.02 40.89
N THR A 8 18.27 17.36 40.01
CA THR A 8 18.06 15.91 40.07
C THR A 8 19.21 15.13 39.43
N PRO A 9 19.41 13.83 39.78
CA PRO A 9 20.39 12.99 39.10
C PRO A 9 20.18 12.94 37.59
N THR A 10 18.92 12.89 37.14
CA THR A 10 18.54 12.97 35.73
C THR A 10 18.96 14.28 35.09
N GLU A 11 18.58 15.42 35.66
CA GLU A 11 18.93 16.74 35.11
C GLU A 11 20.44 16.95 35.01
N LYS A 12 21.20 16.48 36.00
CA LYS A 12 22.67 16.53 35.96
C LYS A 12 23.24 15.65 34.85
N THR A 13 22.72 14.45 34.65
CA THR A 13 23.13 13.57 33.55
C THR A 13 22.80 14.18 32.19
N LEU A 14 21.60 14.73 32.01
CA LEU A 14 21.20 15.42 30.77
C LEU A 14 22.13 16.58 30.42
N CYS A 15 22.57 17.35 31.42
CA CYS A 15 23.46 18.50 31.22
C CYS A 15 24.93 18.12 31.04
N ALA A 16 25.35 16.96 31.54
CA ALA A 16 26.71 16.46 31.39
C ALA A 16 26.95 15.76 30.04
N ASP A 17 25.89 15.26 29.40
CA ASP A 17 25.94 14.56 28.11
C ASP A 17 25.34 15.44 26.99
N ALA A 18 26.16 15.86 26.03
CA ALA A 18 25.75 16.74 24.94
C ALA A 18 24.67 16.12 24.03
N ALA A 19 24.67 14.79 23.82
CA ALA A 19 23.67 14.13 22.99
C ALA A 19 22.31 14.10 23.71
N LEU A 20 22.29 13.82 25.01
CA LEU A 20 21.07 13.87 25.81
C LEU A 20 20.52 15.30 25.94
N TYR A 21 21.38 16.30 26.07
CA TYR A 21 20.97 17.71 26.07
C TYR A 21 20.29 18.09 24.75
N ARG A 22 20.85 17.67 23.61
CA ARG A 22 20.25 17.91 22.28
C ARG A 22 18.87 17.26 22.15
N LEU A 23 18.71 16.03 22.65
CA LEU A 23 17.41 15.34 22.67
C LEU A 23 16.37 16.09 23.53
N ASP A 24 16.79 16.71 24.64
CA ASP A 24 15.90 17.56 25.46
C ASP A 24 15.41 18.79 24.70
N ASP A 25 16.31 19.46 23.98
CA ASP A 25 15.96 20.63 23.17
C ASP A 25 15.05 20.27 21.99
N GLU A 26 15.39 19.20 21.27
CA GLU A 26 14.59 18.68 20.16
C GLU A 26 13.17 18.30 20.61
N LEU A 27 13.05 17.64 21.76
CA LEU A 27 11.77 17.27 22.32
C LEU A 27 10.95 18.50 22.74
N GLY A 28 11.61 19.53 23.30
CA GLY A 28 10.98 20.81 23.59
C GLY A 28 10.42 21.49 22.34
N ALA A 29 11.21 21.51 21.26
CA ALA A 29 10.78 22.05 19.96
C ALA A 29 9.65 21.23 19.33
N ALA A 30 9.72 19.90 19.35
CA ALA A 30 8.67 19.01 18.86
C ALA A 30 7.35 19.20 19.63
N TYR A 31 7.43 19.32 20.96
CA TYR A 31 6.28 19.60 21.81
C TYR A 31 5.63 20.94 21.48
N ALA A 32 6.43 22.00 21.27
CA ALA A 32 5.93 23.32 20.91
C ALA A 32 5.24 23.31 19.54
N ARG A 33 5.84 22.65 18.54
CA ARG A 33 5.26 22.49 17.20
C ARG A 33 3.93 21.73 17.24
N LEU A 34 3.86 20.60 17.95
CA LEU A 34 2.60 19.84 18.11
C LEU A 34 1.52 20.69 18.79
N ARG A 35 1.87 21.41 19.87
CA ARG A 35 0.92 22.28 20.58
C ARG A 35 0.34 23.37 19.66
N ALA A 36 1.13 23.88 18.71
CA ALA A 36 0.68 24.87 17.73
C ALA A 36 -0.22 24.26 16.64
N ALA A 37 0.00 23.00 16.26
CA ALA A 37 -0.80 22.28 15.26
C ALA A 37 -2.15 21.76 15.80
N GLN A 38 -2.32 21.67 17.11
CA GLN A 38 -3.51 21.09 17.75
C GLN A 38 -4.73 22.01 17.70
N GLN A 39 -5.91 21.41 17.53
CA GLN A 39 -7.20 22.12 17.66
C GLN A 39 -7.44 22.63 19.10
N PRO A 40 -8.22 23.71 19.29
CA PRO A 40 -8.62 24.20 20.60
C PRO A 40 -9.20 23.07 21.47
N GLY A 41 -8.75 22.96 22.73
CA GLY A 41 -9.19 21.92 23.68
C GLY A 41 -8.28 20.69 23.80
N GLN A 42 -7.47 20.36 22.79
CA GLN A 42 -6.58 19.18 22.84
C GLN A 42 -5.27 19.42 23.63
N ASN A 43 -4.94 20.68 23.90
CA ASN A 43 -3.71 21.09 24.59
C ASN A 43 -3.65 20.69 26.07
N GLU A 44 -4.78 20.38 26.71
CA GLU A 44 -4.78 19.88 28.09
C GLU A 44 -4.29 18.44 28.16
N ALA A 45 -4.86 17.55 27.35
CA ALA A 45 -4.44 16.16 27.27
C ALA A 45 -2.94 16.04 26.91
N LEU A 46 -2.47 16.85 25.95
CA LEU A 46 -1.05 16.90 25.59
C LEU A 46 -0.15 17.32 26.76
N ARG A 47 -0.55 18.34 27.55
CA ARG A 47 0.17 18.77 28.76
C ARG A 47 0.19 17.68 29.83
N GLN A 48 -0.93 17.01 30.07
CA GLN A 48 -1.00 15.92 31.04
C GLN A 48 -0.11 14.74 30.63
N ALA A 49 -0.16 14.33 29.36
CA ALA A 49 0.71 13.30 28.80
C ALA A 49 2.20 13.65 28.93
N GLN A 50 2.58 14.89 28.63
CA GLN A 50 3.96 15.35 28.75
C GLN A 50 4.46 15.34 30.21
N ARG A 51 3.62 15.75 31.16
CA ARG A 51 3.95 15.67 32.60
C ARG A 51 4.08 14.22 33.07
N GLY A 52 3.24 13.32 32.56
CA GLY A 52 3.36 11.88 32.82
C GLY A 52 4.67 11.32 32.29
N TRP A 53 5.05 11.70 31.07
CA TRP A 53 6.33 11.29 30.47
C TRP A 53 7.54 11.82 31.25
N LEU A 54 7.53 13.08 31.72
CA LEU A 54 8.62 13.63 32.53
C LEU A 54 8.88 12.80 33.80
N LYS A 55 7.81 12.30 34.47
CA LYS A 55 7.96 11.40 35.61
C LYS A 55 8.62 10.07 35.23
N GLN A 56 8.29 9.52 34.06
CA GLN A 56 8.90 8.28 33.56
C GLN A 56 10.37 8.48 33.19
N ARG A 57 10.71 9.63 32.61
CA ARG A 57 12.10 10.03 32.34
C ARG A 57 12.89 10.14 33.63
N ASP A 58 12.37 10.87 34.62
CA ASP A 58 13.06 11.11 35.89
C ASP A 58 13.28 9.82 36.71
N ALA A 59 12.45 8.79 36.49
CA ALA A 59 12.65 7.47 37.10
C ALA A 59 13.92 6.74 36.61
N CYS A 60 14.50 7.13 35.47
CA CYS A 60 15.79 6.60 35.00
C CYS A 60 16.98 7.07 35.86
N GLY A 61 16.82 8.14 36.67
CA GLY A 61 17.93 8.70 37.43
C GLY A 61 19.09 9.11 36.51
N SER A 62 20.29 8.62 36.78
CA SER A 62 21.50 8.92 36.01
C SER A 62 21.83 7.91 34.90
N ASP A 63 20.93 6.96 34.61
CA ASP A 63 21.11 5.99 33.51
C ASP A 63 20.90 6.66 32.15
N ALA A 64 22.01 6.90 31.44
CA ALA A 64 22.01 7.56 30.14
C ALA A 64 21.31 6.76 29.03
N GLU A 65 21.36 5.43 29.07
CA GLU A 65 20.72 4.59 28.07
C GLU A 65 19.19 4.58 28.26
N CYS A 66 18.74 4.43 29.51
CA CYS A 66 17.33 4.56 29.86
C CYS A 66 16.78 5.92 29.42
N LEU A 67 17.52 7.02 29.67
CA LEU A 67 17.12 8.36 29.25
C LEU A 67 17.01 8.46 27.72
N ARG A 68 18.01 8.00 26.98
CA ARG A 68 18.01 8.01 25.51
C ARG A 68 16.77 7.31 24.95
N GLN A 69 16.50 6.08 25.38
CA GLN A 69 15.32 5.32 24.95
C GLN A 69 14.00 6.05 25.25
N ARG A 70 13.90 6.74 26.41
CA ARG A 70 12.72 7.55 26.76
C ARG A 70 12.55 8.76 25.87
N TYR A 71 13.63 9.42 25.46
CA TYR A 71 13.61 10.54 24.53
C TYR A 71 13.23 10.09 23.12
N ASP A 72 13.90 9.07 22.57
CA ASP A 72 13.65 8.56 21.22
C ASP A 72 12.18 8.12 21.06
N THR A 73 11.68 7.34 22.02
CA THR A 73 10.28 6.90 22.03
C THR A 73 9.32 8.10 22.05
N ARG A 74 9.62 9.14 22.82
CA ARG A 74 8.74 10.29 22.97
C ARG A 74 8.80 11.23 21.78
N LEU A 75 9.97 11.44 21.19
CA LEU A 75 10.15 12.19 19.96
C LEU A 75 9.32 11.56 18.84
N ALA A 76 9.45 10.24 18.63
CA ALA A 76 8.65 9.50 17.66
C ALA A 76 7.14 9.66 17.90
N GLN A 77 6.69 9.58 19.17
CA GLN A 77 5.28 9.82 19.52
C GLN A 77 4.82 11.24 19.19
N LEU A 78 5.61 12.27 19.54
CA LEU A 78 5.25 13.67 19.29
C LEU A 78 5.23 13.97 17.78
N GLN A 79 6.20 13.46 17.03
CA GLN A 79 6.27 13.60 15.57
C GLN A 79 5.08 12.91 14.89
N ALA A 80 4.72 11.69 15.30
CA ALA A 80 3.55 10.99 14.77
C ALA A 80 2.24 11.73 15.09
N GLN A 81 2.09 12.25 16.30
CA GLN A 81 0.94 13.08 16.68
C GLN A 81 0.89 14.38 15.89
N GLN A 82 2.04 15.01 15.63
CA GLN A 82 2.12 16.24 14.86
C GLN A 82 1.74 15.99 13.40
N SER A 83 2.25 14.92 12.79
CA SER A 83 1.89 14.53 11.43
C SER A 83 0.38 14.35 11.30
N ARG A 84 -0.26 13.64 12.24
CA ARG A 84 -1.73 13.48 12.29
C ARG A 84 -2.49 14.80 12.51
N ALA A 85 -1.93 15.72 13.31
CA ALA A 85 -2.57 17.01 13.57
C ALA A 85 -2.51 17.94 12.33
N LEU A 86 -1.42 17.86 11.57
CA LEU A 86 -1.21 18.61 10.32
C LEU A 86 -1.85 17.95 9.10
N ALA A 87 -2.20 16.67 9.19
CA ALA A 87 -2.82 15.94 8.11
C ALA A 87 -4.17 16.56 7.74
N TYR A 88 -4.46 16.54 6.44
CA TYR A 88 -5.72 17.02 5.92
C TYR A 88 -6.87 16.17 6.46
N ARG A 89 -7.99 16.84 6.76
CA ARG A 89 -9.23 16.19 7.20
C ARG A 89 -10.27 16.37 6.10
N PRO A 90 -10.92 15.28 5.65
CA PRO A 90 -11.92 15.38 4.60
C PRO A 90 -13.05 16.34 4.98
N ASP A 91 -13.34 17.28 4.08
CA ASP A 91 -14.43 18.24 4.21
C ASP A 91 -15.71 17.74 3.53
N ASP A 92 -16.75 18.58 3.50
CA ASP A 92 -18.05 18.20 2.93
C ASP A 92 -17.98 17.95 1.41
N ILE A 93 -17.08 18.62 0.69
CA ILE A 93 -16.93 18.38 -0.75
C ILE A 93 -16.28 17.02 -0.98
N ASP A 94 -15.33 16.60 -0.15
CA ASP A 94 -14.74 15.27 -0.26
C ASP A 94 -15.75 14.16 0.03
N ARG A 95 -16.66 14.37 1.00
CA ARG A 95 -17.76 13.45 1.28
C ARG A 95 -18.73 13.35 0.11
N LEU A 96 -19.06 14.48 -0.51
CA LEU A 96 -19.92 14.51 -1.71
C LEU A 96 -19.23 13.85 -2.91
N ALA A 97 -17.93 14.07 -3.09
CA ALA A 97 -17.14 13.41 -4.14
C ALA A 97 -17.11 11.89 -3.96
N LEU A 98 -16.92 11.40 -2.72
CA LEU A 98 -17.01 9.97 -2.41
C LEU A 98 -18.40 9.40 -2.76
N GLU A 99 -19.46 10.13 -2.41
CA GLU A 99 -20.83 9.70 -2.70
C GLU A 99 -21.12 9.66 -4.21
N ASP A 100 -20.64 10.64 -5.00
CA ASP A 100 -20.76 10.61 -6.46
C ASP A 100 -20.07 9.40 -7.07
N LEU A 101 -18.86 9.09 -6.59
CA LEU A 101 -18.11 7.93 -7.06
C LEU A 101 -18.82 6.63 -6.67
N ARG A 102 -19.33 6.53 -5.43
CA ARG A 102 -20.14 5.40 -4.97
C ARG A 102 -21.36 5.18 -5.86
N GLN A 103 -22.12 6.24 -6.15
CA GLN A 103 -23.31 6.16 -7.00
C GLN A 103 -22.96 5.72 -8.43
N ALA A 104 -21.86 6.20 -8.98
CA ALA A 104 -21.40 5.80 -10.31
C ALA A 104 -21.01 4.32 -10.37
N ILE A 105 -20.30 3.82 -9.36
CA ILE A 105 -19.91 2.41 -9.24
C ILE A 105 -21.15 1.54 -9.03
N GLU A 106 -22.10 1.97 -8.20
CA GLU A 106 -23.36 1.25 -7.98
C GLU A 106 -24.23 1.20 -9.25
N ALA A 107 -24.30 2.30 -10.02
CA ALA A 107 -24.99 2.31 -11.31
C ALA A 107 -24.32 1.36 -12.33
N ALA A 108 -22.99 1.36 -12.40
CA ALA A 108 -22.24 0.43 -13.25
C ALA A 108 -22.50 -1.04 -12.83
N ARG A 109 -22.50 -1.32 -11.53
CA ARG A 109 -22.82 -2.63 -10.95
C ARG A 109 -24.21 -3.13 -11.31
N GLN A 110 -25.22 -2.26 -11.25
CA GLN A 110 -26.60 -2.62 -11.59
C GLN A 110 -26.77 -2.94 -13.08
N SER A 111 -26.01 -2.26 -13.94
CA SER A 111 -26.00 -2.52 -15.39
C SER A 111 -25.24 -3.80 -15.77
N ASN A 112 -24.06 -4.00 -15.18
CA ASN A 112 -23.23 -5.17 -15.37
C ASN A 112 -22.54 -5.57 -14.05
N PRO A 113 -22.99 -6.63 -13.37
CA PRO A 113 -22.38 -7.07 -12.11
C PRO A 113 -20.90 -7.48 -12.23
N GLU A 114 -20.42 -7.82 -13.43
CA GLU A 114 -19.01 -8.15 -13.71
C GLU A 114 -18.20 -6.94 -14.21
N PHE A 115 -18.71 -5.71 -14.00
CA PHE A 115 -18.01 -4.51 -14.45
C PHE A 115 -16.62 -4.38 -13.82
N ALA A 116 -15.75 -3.72 -14.56
CA ALA A 116 -14.41 -3.35 -14.11
C ALA A 116 -14.47 -1.94 -13.52
N VAL A 117 -14.15 -1.78 -12.23
CA VAL A 117 -14.16 -0.49 -11.52
C VAL A 117 -13.29 0.55 -12.23
N GLU A 118 -12.24 0.09 -12.90
CA GLU A 118 -11.31 0.82 -13.74
C GLU A 118 -12.04 1.59 -14.86
N THR A 119 -13.15 1.07 -15.38
CA THR A 119 -13.95 1.79 -16.40
C THR A 119 -14.65 3.02 -15.83
N VAL A 120 -15.07 2.96 -14.55
CA VAL A 120 -15.70 4.09 -13.86
C VAL A 120 -14.65 5.17 -13.55
N LEU A 121 -13.44 4.76 -13.18
CA LEU A 121 -12.30 5.68 -12.97
C LEU A 121 -11.83 6.30 -14.29
N ALA A 122 -11.68 5.50 -15.36
CA ALA A 122 -11.27 5.96 -16.67
C ALA A 122 -12.20 7.05 -17.24
N ALA A 123 -13.52 6.94 -17.00
CA ALA A 123 -14.49 7.95 -17.42
C ALA A 123 -14.31 9.33 -16.75
N ARG A 124 -13.51 9.42 -15.69
CA ARG A 124 -13.22 10.64 -14.92
C ARG A 124 -11.73 11.00 -14.95
N SER A 125 -10.95 10.27 -15.73
CA SER A 125 -9.50 10.34 -15.72
C SER A 125 -8.99 11.64 -16.31
N LEU A 126 -7.93 12.17 -15.70
CA LEU A 126 -7.20 13.35 -16.14
C LEU A 126 -6.00 13.01 -17.02
N LYS A 127 -5.87 11.74 -17.44
CA LYS A 127 -4.74 11.27 -18.25
C LYS A 127 -4.54 12.09 -19.54
N ALA A 128 -5.62 12.59 -20.14
CA ALA A 128 -5.55 13.40 -21.36
C ALA A 128 -5.07 14.84 -21.12
N GLU A 129 -5.19 15.36 -19.89
CA GLU A 129 -4.73 16.71 -19.50
C GLU A 129 -3.25 16.69 -19.05
N ALA A 130 -2.75 15.50 -18.70
CA ALA A 130 -1.43 15.34 -18.14
C ALA A 130 -0.33 15.24 -19.21
N SER A 131 0.88 15.68 -18.87
CA SER A 131 2.07 15.48 -19.72
C SER A 131 3.14 14.72 -18.96
N ALA A 132 3.51 13.56 -19.49
CA ALA A 132 4.53 12.71 -18.91
C ALA A 132 5.92 13.16 -19.33
N ILE A 133 6.85 13.11 -18.38
CA ILE A 133 8.29 13.31 -18.58
C ILE A 133 8.95 12.01 -18.13
N HIS A 134 9.49 11.28 -19.10
CA HIS A 134 10.23 10.06 -18.84
C HIS A 134 11.71 10.39 -18.71
N ASN A 135 12.33 9.90 -17.64
CA ASN A 135 13.76 9.97 -17.43
C ASN A 135 14.53 9.16 -18.48
N GLU A 136 15.73 9.63 -18.80
CA GLU A 136 16.72 8.87 -19.57
C GLU A 136 17.59 8.07 -18.59
N ARG A 137 17.69 6.76 -18.83
CA ARG A 137 18.59 5.89 -18.07
C ARG A 137 20.02 6.06 -18.52
N ALA A 138 20.96 5.93 -17.59
CA ALA A 138 22.38 5.87 -17.93
C ALA A 138 22.66 4.64 -18.80
N ALA A 139 23.62 4.76 -19.72
CA ALA A 139 23.93 3.71 -20.69
C ALA A 139 24.48 2.41 -20.05
N ASP A 140 25.02 2.51 -18.83
CA ASP A 140 25.55 1.41 -18.03
C ASP A 140 24.50 0.81 -17.06
N GLY A 141 23.30 1.40 -16.96
CA GLY A 141 22.21 0.90 -16.11
C GLY A 141 22.33 1.21 -14.62
N ASP A 142 23.52 1.60 -14.15
CA ASP A 142 23.82 1.83 -12.73
C ASP A 142 23.92 3.34 -12.36
N GLY A 143 23.83 4.23 -13.35
CA GLY A 143 23.88 5.68 -13.13
C GLY A 143 22.52 6.31 -12.74
N PRO A 144 22.52 7.49 -12.08
CA PRO A 144 21.29 8.17 -11.67
C PRO A 144 20.45 8.55 -12.89
N ALA A 145 19.13 8.52 -12.72
CA ALA A 145 18.23 8.98 -13.75
C ALA A 145 18.47 10.44 -14.09
N ARG A 146 18.37 10.77 -15.37
CA ARG A 146 18.48 12.15 -15.82
C ARG A 146 17.18 12.57 -16.48
N LEU A 147 16.82 13.82 -16.26
CA LEU A 147 15.80 14.46 -17.07
C LEU A 147 16.24 14.44 -18.54
N PRO A 148 15.29 14.29 -19.49
CA PRO A 148 15.63 14.26 -20.91
C PRO A 148 16.31 15.55 -21.35
N ALA A 149 17.25 15.46 -22.29
CA ALA A 149 18.01 16.64 -22.75
C ALA A 149 17.13 17.66 -23.50
N ALA A 150 16.06 17.17 -24.14
CA ALA A 150 15.08 17.99 -24.85
C ALA A 150 13.76 18.05 -24.08
N ARG A 151 13.11 19.22 -24.16
CA ARG A 151 11.77 19.43 -23.60
C ARG A 151 10.77 18.43 -24.22
N PRO A 152 10.05 17.65 -23.40
CA PRO A 152 9.04 16.71 -23.90
C PRO A 152 7.83 17.40 -24.56
N ALA A 153 7.14 16.67 -25.43
CA ALA A 153 5.91 17.16 -26.04
C ALA A 153 4.81 17.42 -24.98
N GLY A 154 4.04 18.49 -25.16
CA GLY A 154 3.00 18.89 -24.20
C GLY A 154 3.51 19.65 -22.97
N VAL A 155 4.83 19.83 -22.82
CA VAL A 155 5.43 20.65 -21.77
C VAL A 155 5.77 22.04 -22.31
N THR A 156 5.33 23.11 -21.63
CA THR A 156 5.65 24.50 -22.04
C THR A 156 7.09 24.88 -21.68
N GLU A 157 7.59 26.00 -22.22
CA GLU A 157 8.96 26.45 -21.91
C GLU A 157 9.09 26.85 -20.44
N ASP A 158 8.07 27.51 -19.90
CA ASP A 158 7.98 27.90 -18.50
C ASP A 158 8.00 26.68 -17.56
N GLU A 159 7.18 25.67 -17.84
CA GLU A 159 7.13 24.47 -17.00
C GLU A 159 8.44 23.68 -17.08
N TRP A 160 9.03 23.59 -18.27
CA TRP A 160 10.31 22.91 -18.42
C TRP A 160 11.43 23.63 -17.67
N ALA A 161 11.46 24.96 -17.73
CA ALA A 161 12.37 25.76 -16.93
C ALA A 161 12.17 25.51 -15.43
N ALA A 162 10.92 25.39 -14.98
CA ALA A 162 10.63 25.10 -13.58
C ALA A 162 11.06 23.70 -13.15
N VAL A 163 10.83 22.67 -13.97
CA VAL A 163 11.33 21.31 -13.72
C VAL A 163 12.84 21.31 -13.53
N LEU A 164 13.59 22.00 -14.41
CA LEU A 164 15.05 22.11 -14.34
C LEU A 164 15.52 22.91 -13.11
N ALA A 165 14.75 23.90 -12.65
CA ALA A 165 15.09 24.74 -11.50
C ALA A 165 14.72 24.13 -10.13
N SER A 166 13.98 23.02 -10.12
CA SER A 166 13.41 22.43 -8.90
C SER A 166 14.34 21.47 -8.15
N ASP A 167 15.56 21.27 -8.65
CA ASP A 167 16.58 20.41 -8.03
C ASP A 167 16.00 19.06 -7.58
N LEU A 168 15.40 18.36 -8.54
CA LEU A 168 14.71 17.08 -8.33
C LEU A 168 15.75 15.98 -8.12
N GLU A 169 16.48 16.04 -7.00
CA GLU A 169 17.30 14.95 -6.53
C GLU A 169 16.39 13.78 -6.17
N SER A 170 16.62 12.62 -6.76
CA SER A 170 15.89 11.41 -6.43
C SER A 170 16.87 10.32 -6.03
N ASP A 171 16.76 9.86 -4.80
CA ASP A 171 17.42 8.64 -4.29
C ASP A 171 16.78 7.36 -4.84
N ALA A 172 16.21 7.43 -6.05
CA ALA A 172 15.55 6.28 -6.65
C ALA A 172 16.60 5.21 -6.98
N GLU A 173 16.38 3.98 -6.50
CA GLU A 173 17.24 2.86 -6.86
C GLU A 173 17.25 2.70 -8.39
N GLU A 174 18.42 2.38 -8.96
CA GLU A 174 18.61 2.24 -10.42
C GLU A 174 18.20 3.46 -11.26
N GLY A 175 17.95 4.61 -10.63
CA GLY A 175 17.52 5.82 -11.33
C GLY A 175 16.20 5.65 -12.08
N SER A 176 15.18 4.99 -11.51
CA SER A 176 13.87 4.89 -12.16
C SER A 176 12.85 5.86 -11.54
N VAL A 177 12.68 7.02 -12.18
CA VAL A 177 11.70 8.05 -11.77
C VAL A 177 10.93 8.53 -12.98
N SER A 178 9.61 8.59 -12.88
CA SER A 178 8.79 9.26 -13.88
C SER A 178 8.09 10.48 -13.29
N TYR A 179 7.91 11.50 -14.12
CA TYR A 179 7.23 12.72 -13.72
C TYR A 179 5.97 12.93 -14.55
N LEU A 180 4.97 13.52 -13.93
CA LEU A 180 3.72 13.87 -14.59
C LEU A 180 3.34 15.31 -14.22
N LEU A 181 3.19 16.16 -15.24
CA LEU A 181 2.66 17.51 -15.09
C LEU A 181 1.14 17.48 -15.20
N LEU A 182 0.46 17.94 -14.15
CA LEU A 182 -1.00 18.01 -14.09
C LEU A 182 -1.41 19.15 -13.14
N ASP A 183 -2.47 19.89 -13.48
CA ASP A 183 -3.04 20.91 -12.59
C ASP A 183 -3.82 20.21 -11.47
N LEU A 184 -3.24 20.15 -10.26
CA LEU A 184 -3.76 19.36 -9.13
C LEU A 184 -4.65 20.19 -8.20
N ASP A 185 -4.50 21.52 -8.16
CA ASP A 185 -5.32 22.39 -7.34
C ASP A 185 -6.29 23.31 -8.11
N GLY A 186 -6.27 23.24 -9.45
CA GLY A 186 -7.22 23.91 -10.34
C GLY A 186 -6.92 25.38 -10.56
N ASP A 187 -5.69 25.82 -10.28
CA ASP A 187 -5.29 27.23 -10.42
C ASP A 187 -4.87 27.61 -11.85
N GLY A 188 -4.88 26.64 -12.78
CA GLY A 188 -4.48 26.81 -14.17
C GLY A 188 -2.98 26.67 -14.41
N ARG A 189 -2.18 26.40 -13.38
CA ARG A 189 -0.75 26.07 -13.44
C ARG A 189 -0.60 24.61 -13.09
N ARG A 190 0.16 23.87 -13.91
CA ARG A 190 0.38 22.45 -13.63
C ARG A 190 1.41 22.27 -12.52
N ASP A 191 1.10 21.35 -11.63
CA ASP A 191 1.93 20.82 -10.56
C ASP A 191 2.71 19.59 -11.05
N LEU A 192 3.65 19.11 -10.23
CA LEU A 192 4.51 17.99 -10.57
C LEU A 192 4.21 16.79 -9.68
N VAL A 193 3.88 15.67 -10.29
CA VAL A 193 3.80 14.36 -9.64
C VAL A 193 5.08 13.60 -9.93
N LEU A 194 5.62 12.93 -8.91
CA LEU A 194 6.78 12.05 -9.03
C LEU A 194 6.36 10.63 -8.70
N ASP A 195 6.79 9.68 -9.51
CA ASP A 195 6.74 8.23 -9.25
C ASP A 195 8.18 7.73 -9.23
N SER A 196 8.70 7.52 -8.03
CA SER A 196 10.10 7.18 -7.77
C SER A 196 10.21 5.74 -7.30
N TYR A 197 10.98 4.92 -8.01
CA TYR A 197 11.30 3.56 -7.58
C TYR A 197 12.24 3.61 -6.37
N ILE A 198 11.78 3.10 -5.23
CA ILE A 198 12.52 3.10 -3.96
C ILE A 198 13.10 1.73 -3.60
N GLY A 199 12.99 0.74 -4.50
CA GLY A 199 13.73 -0.50 -4.38
C GLY A 199 13.05 -1.65 -3.65
N GLY A 200 13.88 -2.59 -3.20
CA GLY A 200 13.47 -3.72 -2.37
C GLY A 200 12.89 -4.92 -3.13
N THR A 201 12.73 -6.04 -2.41
CA THR A 201 12.22 -7.29 -3.00
C THR A 201 10.74 -7.21 -3.39
N GLY A 202 9.99 -6.20 -2.97
CA GLY A 202 8.64 -5.92 -3.45
C GLY A 202 8.57 -5.14 -4.77
N LEU A 203 9.69 -4.57 -5.24
CA LEU A 203 9.70 -3.53 -6.28
C LEU A 203 8.84 -2.32 -5.88
N PHE A 204 9.24 -1.61 -4.82
CA PHE A 204 8.45 -0.50 -4.31
C PHE A 204 8.67 0.77 -5.12
N SER A 205 7.59 1.49 -5.39
CA SER A 205 7.61 2.87 -5.85
C SER A 205 6.88 3.78 -4.87
N GLU A 206 7.36 5.01 -4.70
CA GLU A 206 6.68 6.07 -3.97
C GLU A 206 6.11 7.10 -4.94
N VAL A 207 4.83 7.44 -4.77
CA VAL A 207 4.19 8.52 -5.53
C VAL A 207 4.03 9.75 -4.63
N SER A 208 4.55 10.88 -5.09
CA SER A 208 4.46 12.18 -4.38
C SER A 208 3.98 13.30 -5.30
N ALA A 209 3.59 14.43 -4.71
CA ALA A 209 3.17 15.62 -5.44
C ALA A 209 3.81 16.90 -4.90
N LEU A 210 4.28 17.74 -5.81
CA LEU A 210 4.91 19.04 -5.56
C LEU A 210 4.06 20.15 -6.17
N ARG A 211 3.81 21.21 -5.40
CA ARG A 211 3.08 22.38 -5.87
C ARG A 211 4.00 23.25 -6.73
N ARG A 212 3.46 23.82 -7.81
CA ARG A 212 4.12 24.90 -8.54
C ARG A 212 4.16 26.19 -7.70
N ASP A 213 5.36 26.63 -7.31
CA ASP A 213 5.60 27.91 -6.63
C ASP A 213 6.61 28.75 -7.42
N GLY A 214 6.12 29.84 -8.02
CA GLY A 214 6.94 30.67 -8.91
C GLY A 214 7.60 29.85 -10.03
N ASP A 215 8.94 29.83 -10.05
CA ASP A 215 9.78 29.15 -11.02
C ASP A 215 10.22 27.74 -10.58
N ARG A 216 9.64 27.18 -9.51
CA ARG A 216 10.00 25.85 -8.98
C ARG A 216 8.79 25.03 -8.57
N PHE A 217 9.03 23.76 -8.32
CA PHE A 217 8.11 22.81 -7.70
C PHE A 217 8.60 22.51 -6.30
N LEU A 218 7.73 22.71 -5.30
CA LEU A 218 8.07 22.56 -3.88
C LEU A 218 7.09 21.62 -3.18
N PRO A 219 7.51 20.92 -2.12
CA PRO A 219 6.60 20.17 -1.28
C PRO A 219 5.44 21.04 -0.80
N ALA A 220 4.22 20.53 -0.92
CA ALA A 220 3.03 21.30 -0.56
C ALA A 220 2.89 21.54 0.96
N ASP A 221 3.69 20.87 1.80
CA ASP A 221 3.70 21.02 3.25
C ASP A 221 4.86 21.92 3.74
N LEU A 222 4.69 23.22 3.64
CA LEU A 222 5.64 24.25 4.12
C LEU A 222 5.77 24.27 5.66
N SER A 223 6.25 23.19 6.27
CA SER A 223 6.68 23.14 7.68
C SER A 223 8.16 22.76 7.86
N GLY A 224 8.93 22.70 6.77
CA GLY A 224 10.39 22.61 6.79
C GLY A 224 10.93 21.29 7.33
N ALA A 225 10.22 20.18 7.11
CA ALA A 225 10.82 18.86 7.28
C ALA A 225 11.76 18.58 6.08
N PRO A 226 12.97 18.04 6.28
CA PRO A 226 13.96 17.88 5.21
C PRO A 226 13.61 16.85 4.13
N ASP A 227 12.65 15.97 4.39
CA ASP A 227 12.32 14.85 3.51
C ASP A 227 10.85 14.95 3.07
N ALA A 228 10.60 14.74 1.77
CA ALA A 228 9.31 14.53 1.10
C ALA A 228 8.60 15.77 0.52
N GLY A 229 8.65 15.89 -0.81
CA GLY A 229 7.43 16.19 -1.55
C GLY A 229 6.32 15.28 -1.05
N ALA A 230 5.17 15.81 -0.65
CA ALA A 230 4.16 15.09 0.12
C ALA A 230 3.88 13.68 -0.46
N SER A 231 4.51 12.65 0.15
CA SER A 231 4.31 11.25 -0.21
C SER A 231 2.82 10.94 -0.08
N LEU A 232 2.23 10.48 -1.18
CA LEU A 232 0.80 10.20 -1.26
C LEU A 232 0.56 8.74 -0.90
N TYR A 233 1.26 7.83 -1.57
CA TYR A 233 1.15 6.38 -1.37
C TYR A 233 2.35 5.67 -1.99
N THR A 234 2.54 4.42 -1.57
CA THR A 234 3.53 3.49 -2.14
C THR A 234 2.83 2.40 -2.94
N ILE A 235 3.50 1.91 -3.99
CA ILE A 235 3.07 0.78 -4.80
C ILE A 235 4.05 -0.38 -4.59
N ASN A 236 3.56 -1.57 -4.28
CA ASN A 236 4.33 -2.81 -4.20
C ASN A 236 4.13 -3.63 -5.50
N GLY A 237 5.12 -3.62 -6.39
CA GLY A 237 5.01 -4.23 -7.72
C GLY A 237 4.99 -5.77 -7.76
N ARG A 238 5.39 -6.46 -6.69
CA ARG A 238 5.38 -7.94 -6.63
C ARG A 238 4.42 -8.52 -5.61
N GLY A 239 4.09 -7.78 -4.55
CA GLY A 239 3.33 -8.27 -3.41
C GLY A 239 2.02 -7.53 -3.14
N ALA A 240 1.47 -6.86 -4.15
CA ALA A 240 0.15 -6.26 -4.07
C ALA A 240 -0.46 -6.05 -5.47
N ASN A 241 -1.75 -5.75 -5.50
CA ASN A 241 -2.43 -5.21 -6.68
C ASN A 241 -2.81 -3.75 -6.39
N GLN A 242 -1.89 -2.85 -6.70
CA GLN A 242 -2.01 -1.44 -6.36
C GLN A 242 -1.89 -0.57 -7.60
N SER A 243 -2.68 0.48 -7.67
CA SER A 243 -2.62 1.46 -8.76
C SER A 243 -2.99 2.85 -8.28
N GLY A 244 -2.58 3.86 -9.05
CA GLY A 244 -2.96 5.25 -8.85
C GLY A 244 -3.65 5.81 -10.09
N ASP A 245 -4.81 6.43 -9.90
CA ASP A 245 -5.54 7.13 -10.95
C ASP A 245 -5.80 8.59 -10.58
N TRP A 246 -5.51 9.51 -11.50
CA TRP A 246 -5.83 10.93 -11.33
C TRP A 246 -7.22 11.21 -11.91
N ILE A 247 -8.17 11.60 -11.05
CA ILE A 247 -9.55 11.89 -11.48
C ILE A 247 -10.02 13.24 -10.99
N ARG A 248 -11.04 13.79 -11.65
CA ARG A 248 -11.76 14.98 -11.17
C ARG A 248 -13.18 14.62 -10.72
N LEU A 249 -13.53 15.10 -9.52
CA LEU A 249 -14.87 14.99 -8.91
C LEU A 249 -15.20 16.34 -8.29
N ARG A 250 -16.38 16.91 -8.58
CA ARG A 250 -16.83 18.20 -8.00
C ARG A 250 -15.76 19.32 -8.13
N ASP A 251 -15.17 19.46 -9.32
CA ASP A 251 -14.10 20.43 -9.64
C ASP A 251 -12.81 20.28 -8.81
N ARG A 252 -12.64 19.14 -8.16
CA ARG A 252 -11.48 18.80 -7.34
C ARG A 252 -10.75 17.61 -7.94
N VAL A 253 -9.42 17.72 -8.03
CA VAL A 253 -8.56 16.61 -8.46
C VAL A 253 -8.23 15.70 -7.28
N TYR A 254 -8.36 14.38 -7.47
CA TYR A 254 -8.01 13.38 -6.48
C TYR A 254 -7.00 12.40 -7.07
N ALA A 255 -6.05 11.96 -6.24
CA ALA A 255 -5.32 10.73 -6.50
C ALA A 255 -6.14 9.57 -5.92
N VAL A 256 -6.66 8.70 -6.78
CA VAL A 256 -7.36 7.48 -6.36
C VAL A 256 -6.33 6.38 -6.25
N TYR A 257 -5.91 6.10 -5.02
CA TYR A 257 -5.04 4.97 -4.72
C TYR A 257 -5.90 3.73 -4.50
N ARG A 258 -5.81 2.79 -5.43
CA ARG A 258 -6.48 1.50 -5.36
C ARG A 258 -5.57 0.47 -4.69
N VAL A 259 -6.14 -0.28 -3.76
CA VAL A 259 -5.52 -1.47 -3.15
C VAL A 259 -6.48 -2.64 -3.30
N GLY A 260 -6.13 -3.59 -4.17
CA GLY A 260 -6.88 -4.82 -4.41
C GLY A 260 -6.45 -5.95 -3.47
N ALA A 261 -7.41 -6.83 -3.19
CA ALA A 261 -7.24 -8.10 -2.50
C ALA A 261 -8.32 -9.08 -2.99
N TYR A 262 -8.20 -10.36 -2.65
CA TYR A 262 -9.20 -11.36 -2.98
C TYR A 262 -10.56 -11.01 -2.34
N GLY A 263 -11.49 -10.63 -3.20
CA GLY A 263 -12.86 -10.30 -2.83
C GLY A 263 -13.09 -8.81 -2.58
N GLU A 264 -12.08 -7.96 -2.73
CA GLU A 264 -12.21 -6.54 -2.38
C GLU A 264 -11.28 -5.61 -3.20
N ASP A 265 -11.79 -4.46 -3.60
CA ASP A 265 -10.98 -3.30 -3.99
C ASP A 265 -11.26 -2.16 -3.02
N ARG A 266 -10.21 -1.54 -2.47
CA ARG A 266 -10.30 -0.30 -1.69
C ARG A 266 -9.79 0.86 -2.52
N LEU A 267 -10.60 1.89 -2.70
CA LEU A 267 -10.28 3.12 -3.43
C LEU A 267 -10.15 4.26 -2.43
N HIS A 268 -8.92 4.68 -2.15
CA HIS A 268 -8.63 5.82 -1.30
C HIS A 268 -8.60 7.10 -2.14
N LEU A 269 -9.38 8.13 -1.76
CA LEU A 269 -9.43 9.41 -2.47
C LEU A 269 -8.51 10.41 -1.76
N LEU A 270 -7.25 10.48 -2.19
CA LEU A 270 -6.27 11.38 -1.61
C LEU A 270 -6.39 12.76 -2.25
N ARG A 271 -6.35 13.81 -1.42
CA ARG A 271 -6.19 15.19 -1.90
C ARG A 271 -4.71 15.41 -2.24
N PRO A 272 -4.35 15.65 -3.51
CA PRO A 272 -2.98 16.02 -3.84
C PRO A 272 -2.60 17.32 -3.14
N LEU A 273 -1.30 17.53 -2.97
CA LEU A 273 -0.73 18.75 -2.36
C LEU A 273 -1.22 19.00 -0.92
N ARG A 274 -1.63 17.93 -0.22
CA ARG A 274 -2.05 17.94 1.18
C ARG A 274 -1.37 16.78 1.89
N ARG A 275 -1.03 16.96 3.17
CA ARG A 275 -0.50 15.88 4.00
C ARG A 275 -1.58 14.81 4.19
N VAL A 276 -1.25 13.58 3.83
CA VAL A 276 -2.16 12.43 3.92
C VAL A 276 -2.50 12.12 5.38
N GLY A 277 -3.79 11.92 5.64
CA GLY A 277 -4.33 11.56 6.94
C GLY A 277 -5.42 10.50 6.80
N GLU A 278 -6.56 10.74 7.43
CA GLU A 278 -7.77 10.00 7.07
C GLU A 278 -8.31 10.51 5.74
N VAL A 279 -8.77 9.60 4.89
CA VAL A 279 -9.25 9.92 3.56
C VAL A 279 -10.61 9.26 3.30
N PRO A 280 -11.46 9.85 2.43
CA PRO A 280 -12.62 9.15 1.91
C PRO A 280 -12.14 7.87 1.22
N THR A 281 -12.77 6.75 1.58
CA THR A 281 -12.43 5.42 1.06
C THR A 281 -13.70 4.74 0.59
N LEU A 282 -13.64 4.15 -0.60
CA LEU A 282 -14.68 3.31 -1.13
C LEU A 282 -14.23 1.86 -1.19
N THR A 283 -14.97 0.97 -0.57
CA THR A 283 -14.71 -0.47 -0.60
C THR A 283 -15.71 -1.16 -1.52
N VAL A 284 -15.23 -1.74 -2.61
CA VAL A 284 -16.01 -2.56 -3.53
C VAL A 284 -15.78 -4.01 -3.19
N ARG A 285 -16.84 -4.74 -2.80
CA ARG A 285 -16.77 -6.17 -2.45
C ARG A 285 -17.18 -7.02 -3.64
N TYR A 286 -16.46 -8.11 -3.86
CA TYR A 286 -16.68 -9.05 -4.94
C TYR A 286 -16.96 -10.47 -4.41
N ARG A 287 -17.68 -11.25 -5.21
CA ARG A 287 -17.73 -12.71 -5.11
C ARG A 287 -17.16 -13.31 -6.38
N TYR A 288 -16.26 -14.27 -6.23
CA TYR A 288 -15.67 -15.02 -7.35
C TYR A 288 -16.40 -16.34 -7.57
N GLU A 289 -16.61 -16.65 -8.84
CA GLU A 289 -16.95 -17.99 -9.33
C GLU A 289 -15.70 -18.57 -10.00
N LEU A 290 -15.06 -19.49 -9.30
CA LEU A 290 -13.82 -20.13 -9.74
C LEU A 290 -14.12 -21.40 -10.55
N SER A 291 -13.34 -21.64 -11.58
CA SER A 291 -13.44 -22.83 -12.43
C SER A 291 -12.06 -23.31 -12.87
N VAL A 292 -11.95 -24.60 -13.17
CA VAL A 292 -10.70 -25.24 -13.62
C VAL A 292 -10.78 -25.47 -15.12
N PRO A 293 -9.99 -24.79 -15.96
CA PRO A 293 -9.89 -25.08 -17.39
C PRO A 293 -9.37 -26.50 -17.62
N ARG A 294 -10.04 -27.27 -18.51
CA ARG A 294 -9.56 -28.61 -18.90
C ARG A 294 -8.24 -28.56 -19.65
N GLN A 295 -8.04 -27.53 -20.48
CA GLN A 295 -6.77 -27.25 -21.13
C GLN A 295 -5.98 -26.28 -20.27
N GLN A 296 -4.81 -26.71 -19.85
CA GLN A 296 -3.89 -25.97 -18.98
C GLN A 296 -2.71 -25.52 -19.84
N LYS A 297 -2.43 -24.22 -19.86
CA LYS A 297 -1.38 -23.63 -20.69
C LYS A 297 -0.25 -23.16 -19.80
N ASN A 298 0.88 -23.84 -19.85
CA ASN A 298 2.08 -23.32 -19.22
C ASN A 298 2.62 -22.18 -20.09
N SER A 299 2.46 -20.94 -19.63
CA SER A 299 2.82 -19.74 -20.39
C SER A 299 4.34 -19.62 -20.57
N ASP A 300 5.12 -20.10 -19.60
CA ASP A 300 6.59 -20.05 -19.63
C ASP A 300 7.20 -21.03 -20.63
N LYS A 301 6.58 -22.22 -20.77
CA LYS A 301 7.07 -23.31 -21.63
C LYS A 301 6.31 -23.43 -22.95
N GLY A 302 5.23 -22.66 -23.13
CA GLY A 302 4.34 -22.75 -24.30
C GLY A 302 3.64 -24.10 -24.45
N THR A 303 3.67 -24.97 -23.43
CA THR A 303 3.10 -26.31 -23.50
C THR A 303 1.63 -26.30 -23.05
N VAL A 304 0.80 -27.04 -23.78
CA VAL A 304 -0.60 -27.26 -23.43
C VAL A 304 -0.76 -28.69 -22.96
N ARG A 305 -1.31 -28.88 -21.76
CA ARG A 305 -1.71 -30.20 -21.25
C ARG A 305 -3.23 -30.25 -21.07
N THR A 306 -3.82 -31.39 -21.39
CA THR A 306 -5.24 -31.64 -21.13
C THR A 306 -5.37 -32.49 -19.89
N LEU A 307 -6.17 -32.03 -18.93
CA LEU A 307 -6.43 -32.77 -17.70
C LEU A 307 -7.33 -33.98 -17.98
N ASP A 308 -6.99 -35.13 -17.40
CA ASP A 308 -7.88 -36.27 -17.41
C ASP A 308 -9.14 -36.00 -16.57
N GLU A 309 -10.20 -36.78 -16.81
CA GLU A 309 -11.50 -36.57 -16.17
C GLU A 309 -11.44 -36.68 -14.65
N THR A 310 -10.61 -37.59 -14.12
CA THR A 310 -10.55 -37.86 -12.68
C THR A 310 -9.92 -36.68 -11.94
N LEU A 311 -8.79 -36.19 -12.45
CA LEU A 311 -8.09 -35.04 -11.89
C LEU A 311 -8.90 -33.75 -12.08
N HIS A 312 -9.47 -33.53 -13.27
CA HIS A 312 -10.30 -32.34 -13.54
C HIS A 312 -11.51 -32.26 -12.60
N ALA A 313 -12.22 -33.37 -12.40
CA ALA A 313 -13.36 -33.42 -11.48
C ALA A 313 -12.93 -33.23 -10.01
N ALA A 314 -11.76 -33.74 -9.61
CA ALA A 314 -11.20 -33.55 -8.28
C ALA A 314 -10.87 -32.08 -7.99
N LEU A 315 -10.15 -31.42 -8.90
CA LEU A 315 -9.81 -30.01 -8.78
C LEU A 315 -11.08 -29.14 -8.78
N THR A 316 -12.04 -29.44 -9.64
CA THR A 316 -13.32 -28.71 -9.69
C THR A 316 -14.08 -28.78 -8.37
N ARG A 317 -14.17 -29.96 -7.74
CA ARG A 317 -14.79 -30.12 -6.42
C ARG A 317 -14.04 -29.36 -5.32
N ALA A 318 -12.71 -29.40 -5.34
CA ALA A 318 -11.88 -28.72 -4.36
C ALA A 318 -12.04 -27.20 -4.45
N VAL A 319 -12.00 -26.65 -5.66
CA VAL A 319 -12.17 -25.22 -5.93
C VAL A 319 -13.57 -24.73 -5.54
N ALA A 320 -14.61 -25.56 -5.67
CA ALA A 320 -15.97 -25.20 -5.24
C ALA A 320 -16.12 -25.04 -3.71
N ALA A 321 -15.16 -25.53 -2.91
CA ALA A 321 -15.14 -25.36 -1.46
C ALA A 321 -14.42 -24.08 -1.00
N VAL A 322 -13.76 -23.37 -1.92
CA VAL A 322 -13.01 -22.15 -1.64
C VAL A 322 -13.98 -21.01 -1.33
N PRO A 323 -13.71 -20.15 -0.32
CA PRO A 323 -14.51 -18.96 -0.06
C PRO A 323 -14.55 -18.05 -1.29
N ALA A 324 -15.72 -17.55 -1.64
CA ALA A 324 -15.90 -16.72 -2.83
C ALA A 324 -15.53 -15.25 -2.61
N ASP A 325 -15.43 -14.78 -1.37
CA ASP A 325 -15.47 -13.36 -1.00
C ASP A 325 -14.31 -12.88 -0.13
N ARG A 326 -13.41 -13.78 0.29
CA ARG A 326 -12.24 -13.43 1.12
C ARG A 326 -11.19 -14.53 1.09
N ALA A 327 -9.93 -14.13 1.20
CA ALA A 327 -8.83 -15.03 1.53
C ALA A 327 -8.86 -15.43 3.01
N TRP A 328 -8.53 -16.69 3.33
CA TRP A 328 -8.38 -17.19 4.70
C TRP A 328 -6.92 -17.17 5.17
N GLY A 329 -5.96 -17.00 4.25
CA GLY A 329 -4.53 -16.98 4.54
C GLY A 329 -3.94 -18.38 4.74
N ASP A 330 -2.71 -18.41 5.25
CA ASP A 330 -1.87 -19.62 5.33
C ASP A 330 -2.07 -20.47 6.60
N ALA A 331 -3.02 -20.09 7.46
CA ALA A 331 -3.21 -20.76 8.73
C ALA A 331 -3.63 -22.23 8.49
N PRO A 332 -2.92 -23.21 9.09
CA PRO A 332 -3.28 -24.61 8.93
C PRO A 332 -4.71 -24.89 9.40
N SER A 333 -5.38 -25.82 8.72
CA SER A 333 -6.69 -26.29 9.12
C SER A 333 -6.64 -26.93 10.52
N ARG A 334 -7.73 -26.83 11.27
CA ARG A 334 -7.89 -27.54 12.57
C ARG A 334 -8.06 -29.04 12.41
N LYS A 335 -8.46 -29.50 11.22
CA LYS A 335 -8.65 -30.91 10.87
C LYS A 335 -7.75 -31.26 9.69
N PRO A 336 -7.20 -32.48 9.62
CA PRO A 336 -6.33 -32.85 8.52
C PRO A 336 -7.12 -32.82 7.19
N LEU A 337 -6.51 -32.24 6.16
CA LEU A 337 -7.05 -32.15 4.81
C LEU A 337 -6.99 -33.51 4.11
N CYS A 338 -5.96 -34.31 4.41
CA CYS A 338 -5.83 -35.69 3.96
C CYS A 338 -5.71 -36.66 5.13
N PRO A 339 -6.13 -37.95 4.97
CA PRO A 339 -5.95 -38.95 6.01
C PRO A 339 -4.48 -39.09 6.42
N VAL A 340 -4.21 -38.98 7.72
CA VAL A 340 -2.86 -39.17 8.29
C VAL A 340 -2.60 -40.67 8.47
N PRO A 341 -1.57 -41.26 7.84
CA PRO A 341 -1.21 -42.65 8.02
C PRO A 341 -0.92 -42.99 9.49
N ALA A 342 -1.24 -44.23 9.88
CA ALA A 342 -0.89 -44.72 11.22
C ALA A 342 0.64 -44.79 11.35
N GLY A 343 1.18 -44.21 12.43
CA GLY A 343 2.62 -44.17 12.68
C GLY A 343 3.38 -42.99 12.06
N THR A 344 2.70 -42.06 11.40
CA THR A 344 3.31 -40.77 10.98
C THR A 344 3.86 -40.04 12.20
N ALA A 345 5.11 -39.56 12.08
CA ALA A 345 5.78 -38.83 13.15
C ALA A 345 5.07 -37.50 13.44
N GLN A 346 5.16 -37.02 14.68
CA GLN A 346 4.41 -35.83 15.10
C GLN A 346 4.84 -34.57 14.34
N ASP A 347 6.12 -34.44 14.03
CA ASP A 347 6.72 -33.37 13.22
C ASP A 347 6.32 -33.43 11.74
N GLU A 348 6.07 -34.63 11.21
CA GLU A 348 5.58 -34.82 9.83
C GLU A 348 4.06 -34.63 9.69
N SER A 349 3.31 -34.82 10.78
CA SER A 349 1.84 -34.77 10.75
C SER A 349 1.29 -33.42 10.27
N GLY A 350 2.01 -32.31 10.50
CA GLY A 350 1.62 -30.97 10.09
C GLY A 350 1.41 -30.83 8.57
N ALA A 351 2.14 -31.61 7.77
CA ALA A 351 2.04 -31.58 6.31
C ALA A 351 0.65 -31.99 5.77
N TYR A 352 -0.18 -32.64 6.59
CA TYR A 352 -1.54 -33.06 6.26
C TYR A 352 -2.61 -32.01 6.61
N PHE A 353 -2.26 -30.96 7.37
CA PHE A 353 -3.20 -29.94 7.85
C PHE A 353 -3.19 -28.65 7.03
N GLY A 354 -2.17 -28.44 6.20
CA GLY A 354 -2.05 -27.25 5.36
C GLY A 354 -0.91 -27.39 4.36
N PHE A 355 -0.87 -26.49 3.39
CA PHE A 355 0.10 -26.56 2.29
C PHE A 355 1.50 -26.08 2.72
N GLY A 356 1.58 -25.20 3.72
CA GLY A 356 2.83 -24.64 4.26
C GLY A 356 2.74 -23.12 4.47
N PRO A 357 3.86 -22.44 4.78
CA PRO A 357 3.89 -20.97 4.76
C PRO A 357 3.64 -20.45 3.34
N GLY A 358 2.96 -19.31 3.20
CA GLY A 358 2.83 -18.60 1.93
C GLY A 358 4.07 -17.77 1.58
N HIS A 359 3.91 -16.87 0.61
CA HIS A 359 4.96 -15.97 0.17
C HIS A 359 4.36 -14.59 -0.12
N TYR A 360 5.14 -13.52 0.07
CA TYR A 360 4.66 -12.14 -0.06
C TYR A 360 4.20 -11.75 -1.47
N SER A 361 4.37 -12.60 -2.48
CA SER A 361 4.08 -12.28 -3.88
C SER A 361 2.73 -12.79 -4.38
N TYR A 362 1.90 -13.36 -3.51
CA TYR A 362 0.55 -13.83 -3.79
C TYR A 362 -0.27 -13.88 -2.49
N GLU A 363 -1.59 -13.92 -2.62
CA GLU A 363 -2.48 -14.20 -1.50
C GLU A 363 -2.83 -15.69 -1.46
N THR A 364 -2.81 -16.28 -0.26
CA THR A 364 -3.38 -17.61 -0.05
C THR A 364 -4.86 -17.49 0.24
N VAL A 365 -5.67 -17.93 -0.71
CA VAL A 365 -7.13 -17.90 -0.60
C VAL A 365 -7.61 -18.97 0.38
N ALA A 366 -7.21 -20.22 0.18
CA ALA A 366 -7.55 -21.33 1.07
C ALA A 366 -6.70 -22.58 0.78
N ASP A 367 -6.42 -23.35 1.83
CA ASP A 367 -5.98 -24.73 1.68
C ASP A 367 -7.20 -25.68 1.61
N VAL A 368 -7.17 -26.62 0.66
CA VAL A 368 -8.31 -27.49 0.33
C VAL A 368 -7.88 -28.94 0.13
N THR A 369 -8.81 -29.87 0.32
CA THR A 369 -8.59 -31.29 -0.01
C THR A 369 -8.85 -31.54 -1.50
N VAL A 370 -7.91 -32.18 -2.19
CA VAL A 370 -8.10 -32.63 -3.58
C VAL A 370 -8.09 -34.15 -3.64
N GLN A 371 -9.28 -34.76 -3.75
CA GLN A 371 -9.44 -36.21 -3.83
C GLN A 371 -9.61 -36.67 -5.29
N ALA A 372 -8.56 -37.28 -5.85
CA ALA A 372 -8.51 -37.80 -7.22
C ALA A 372 -8.42 -39.34 -7.21
N GLY A 373 -9.57 -40.00 -7.35
CA GLY A 373 -9.67 -41.45 -7.17
C GLY A 373 -9.23 -41.86 -5.76
N PRO A 374 -8.29 -42.81 -5.60
CA PRO A 374 -7.79 -43.22 -4.28
C PRO A 374 -6.77 -42.25 -3.68
N ARG A 375 -6.24 -41.29 -4.44
CA ARG A 375 -5.20 -40.36 -3.98
C ARG A 375 -5.81 -39.11 -3.37
N CYS A 376 -5.25 -38.68 -2.25
CA CYS A 376 -5.56 -37.43 -1.58
C CYS A 376 -4.35 -36.50 -1.68
N TYR A 377 -4.58 -35.26 -2.14
CA TYR A 377 -3.58 -34.21 -2.17
C TYR A 377 -3.99 -33.06 -1.26
N VAL A 378 -2.99 -32.41 -0.68
CA VAL A 378 -3.16 -31.11 -0.03
C VAL A 378 -3.08 -30.06 -1.12
N GLY A 379 -4.18 -29.33 -1.30
CA GLY A 379 -4.30 -28.26 -2.27
C GLY A 379 -4.17 -26.88 -1.61
N ARG A 380 -3.64 -25.90 -2.35
CA ARG A 380 -3.67 -24.48 -2.01
C ARG A 380 -4.19 -23.69 -3.19
N VAL A 381 -5.21 -22.87 -2.97
CA VAL A 381 -5.64 -21.86 -3.93
C VAL A 381 -4.95 -20.55 -3.61
N VAL A 382 -4.27 -20.00 -4.61
CA VAL A 382 -3.61 -18.69 -4.55
C VAL A 382 -4.17 -17.76 -5.62
N ASP A 383 -4.06 -16.47 -5.38
CA ASP A 383 -4.30 -15.44 -6.37
C ASP A 383 -3.30 -14.29 -6.23
N TRP A 384 -3.30 -13.38 -7.20
CA TRP A 384 -2.41 -12.22 -7.22
C TRP A 384 -3.16 -10.95 -6.80
N PHE A 385 -3.60 -10.91 -5.54
CA PHE A 385 -4.20 -9.74 -4.89
C PHE A 385 -5.47 -9.22 -5.60
N GLY A 386 -6.32 -10.15 -6.04
CA GLY A 386 -7.54 -9.84 -6.78
C GLY A 386 -7.30 -9.31 -8.20
N ASP A 387 -6.07 -9.41 -8.74
CA ASP A 387 -5.75 -9.00 -10.11
C ASP A 387 -6.74 -9.62 -11.11
N TYR A 388 -7.38 -8.75 -11.88
CA TYR A 388 -8.53 -9.11 -12.68
C TYR A 388 -8.50 -8.40 -14.02
N SER A 389 -8.72 -9.16 -15.09
CA SER A 389 -9.08 -8.59 -16.39
C SER A 389 -10.41 -9.15 -16.89
N ALA A 390 -11.16 -8.35 -17.65
CA ALA A 390 -12.41 -8.83 -18.26
C ALA A 390 -12.19 -10.02 -19.22
N LYS A 391 -10.98 -10.14 -19.77
CA LYS A 391 -10.59 -11.17 -20.74
C LYS A 391 -10.19 -12.49 -20.07
N SER A 392 -9.33 -12.43 -19.05
CA SER A 392 -8.76 -13.62 -18.38
C SER A 392 -9.46 -13.98 -17.06
N GLY A 393 -10.26 -13.07 -16.50
CA GLY A 393 -10.79 -13.21 -15.16
C GLY A 393 -9.72 -12.93 -14.09
N LEU A 394 -9.94 -13.46 -12.89
CA LEU A 394 -8.99 -13.45 -11.79
C LEU A 394 -7.73 -14.23 -12.17
N SER A 395 -6.57 -13.63 -11.94
CA SER A 395 -5.28 -14.32 -11.95
C SER A 395 -5.18 -15.21 -10.71
N ALA A 396 -5.43 -16.52 -10.86
CA ALA A 396 -5.43 -17.48 -9.75
C ALA A 396 -4.97 -18.87 -10.17
N GLN A 397 -4.45 -19.64 -9.21
CA GLN A 397 -4.02 -21.02 -9.40
C GLN A 397 -4.45 -21.90 -8.23
N ILE A 398 -4.56 -23.21 -8.49
CA ILE A 398 -4.56 -24.23 -7.46
C ILE A 398 -3.26 -25.04 -7.55
N TRP A 399 -2.54 -25.14 -6.46
CA TRP A 399 -1.36 -25.98 -6.31
C TRP A 399 -1.72 -27.21 -5.52
N ILE A 400 -1.20 -28.37 -5.90
CA ILE A 400 -1.40 -29.61 -5.16
C ILE A 400 -0.06 -30.26 -4.89
N ARG A 401 0.08 -30.90 -3.73
CA ARG A 401 1.22 -31.74 -3.38
C ARG A 401 0.76 -33.00 -2.67
N ASP A 402 1.58 -34.04 -2.72
CA ASP A 402 1.40 -35.19 -1.84
C ASP A 402 1.64 -34.73 -0.39
N PRO A 403 0.78 -35.11 0.58
CA PRO A 403 1.05 -34.81 1.99
C PRO A 403 2.27 -35.57 2.54
N ALA A 404 2.61 -36.73 1.97
CA ALA A 404 3.80 -37.47 2.36
C ALA A 404 5.07 -36.72 1.93
N PRO A 405 6.21 -36.89 2.64
CA PRO A 405 7.47 -36.22 2.30
C PRO A 405 7.88 -36.48 0.85
N GLY A 406 8.00 -35.40 0.06
CA GLY A 406 8.44 -35.44 -1.32
C GLY A 406 8.26 -34.10 -2.02
N ASP A 407 9.13 -33.79 -3.00
CA ASP A 407 9.18 -32.46 -3.62
C ASP A 407 8.21 -32.27 -4.79
N ARG A 408 7.23 -33.16 -4.95
CA ARG A 408 6.39 -33.16 -6.15
C ARG A 408 5.14 -32.29 -5.95
N GLN A 409 5.26 -31.03 -6.38
CA GLN A 409 4.17 -30.08 -6.49
C GLN A 409 3.73 -29.91 -7.95
N GLU A 410 2.42 -29.78 -8.16
CA GLU A 410 1.84 -29.44 -9.46
C GLU A 410 0.92 -28.22 -9.30
N SER A 411 1.00 -27.26 -10.22
CA SER A 411 0.13 -26.07 -10.24
C SER A 411 -0.84 -26.13 -11.42
N PHE A 412 -2.05 -25.60 -11.27
CA PHE A 412 -3.08 -25.54 -12.30
C PHE A 412 -3.71 -24.15 -12.31
N ASP A 413 -3.87 -23.57 -13.50
CA ASP A 413 -4.55 -22.28 -13.68
C ASP A 413 -6.04 -22.42 -13.36
N LEU A 414 -6.58 -21.37 -12.76
CA LEU A 414 -8.00 -21.19 -12.52
C LEU A 414 -8.51 -20.03 -13.37
N HIS A 415 -9.79 -20.09 -13.74
CA HIS A 415 -10.52 -18.92 -14.23
C HIS A 415 -11.49 -18.47 -13.14
N GLY A 416 -11.40 -17.20 -12.72
CA GLY A 416 -12.34 -16.60 -11.78
C GLY A 416 -13.15 -15.49 -12.43
N ARG A 417 -14.48 -15.64 -12.51
CA ARG A 417 -15.38 -14.53 -12.83
C ARG A 417 -15.76 -13.82 -11.54
N ARG A 418 -15.65 -12.49 -11.49
CA ARG A 418 -16.01 -11.70 -10.30
C ARG A 418 -17.34 -11.00 -10.49
N ARG A 419 -18.16 -10.97 -9.45
CA ARG A 419 -19.37 -10.16 -9.39
C ARG A 419 -19.27 -9.19 -8.22
N ALA A 420 -19.47 -7.90 -8.47
CA ALA A 420 -19.55 -6.92 -7.40
C ALA A 420 -20.86 -7.07 -6.63
N VAL A 421 -20.75 -7.27 -5.32
CA VAL A 421 -21.88 -7.56 -4.42
C VAL A 421 -22.20 -6.44 -3.45
N GLY A 422 -21.29 -5.49 -3.26
CA GLY A 422 -21.53 -4.35 -2.38
C GLY A 422 -20.51 -3.25 -2.59
N VAL A 423 -20.92 -2.03 -2.25
CA VAL A 423 -20.08 -0.84 -2.27
C VAL A 423 -20.32 -0.09 -0.96
N GLU A 424 -19.26 0.08 -0.18
CA GLU A 424 -19.29 0.72 1.13
C GLU A 424 -18.42 1.98 1.10
N ALA A 425 -18.91 3.07 1.71
CA ALA A 425 -18.20 4.33 1.81
C ALA A 425 -17.80 4.57 3.26
N GLY A 426 -16.57 5.02 3.49
CA GLY A 426 -16.04 5.34 4.80
C GLY A 426 -14.99 6.44 4.77
N ILE A 427 -14.57 6.89 5.94
CA ILE A 427 -13.40 7.75 6.12
C ILE A 427 -12.48 7.02 7.09
N GLY A 428 -11.21 6.88 6.74
CA GLY A 428 -10.24 6.16 7.54
C GLY A 428 -8.82 6.34 7.03
N PRO A 429 -7.83 5.76 7.73
CA PRO A 429 -6.44 5.85 7.29
C PRO A 429 -6.26 5.17 5.93
N VAL A 430 -5.31 5.67 5.14
CA VAL A 430 -4.82 4.96 3.95
C VAL A 430 -4.10 3.69 4.41
N VAL A 431 -4.45 2.56 3.82
CA VAL A 431 -3.83 1.27 4.14
C VAL A 431 -3.37 0.63 2.83
N GLY A 432 -2.09 0.82 2.51
CA GLY A 432 -1.42 0.04 1.47
C GLY A 432 -1.14 -1.39 1.93
N ASP A 433 -0.77 -2.23 0.97
CA ASP A 433 -0.17 -3.54 1.19
C ASP A 433 1.34 -3.42 0.96
N ASN A 434 2.08 -3.33 2.06
CA ASN A 434 3.52 -3.06 2.07
C ASN A 434 4.36 -4.34 2.14
N GLY A 435 3.77 -5.51 1.86
CA GLY A 435 4.47 -6.79 1.93
C GLY A 435 4.77 -7.21 3.38
N ALA A 436 3.96 -8.16 3.86
CA ALA A 436 3.98 -8.79 5.19
C ALA A 436 3.43 -7.94 6.37
#